data_AF-A0A2D7C6F9-F1
#
_entry.id   AF-A0A2D7C6F9-F1
#
_cell.length_a   1.000
_cell.length_b   1.000
_cell.length_c   1.000
_cell.angle_alpha   90.00
_cell.angle_beta   90.00
_cell.angle_gamma   90.00
#
_symmetry.space_group_name_H-M   'P 1'
#
loop_
_entity.id
_entity.type
_entity.pdbx_description
1 polymer ?
#
loop_
_entity_poly.entity_id
_entity_poly.type
_entity_poly.pdbx_seq_one_letter_code
_entity_poly.pdbx_strand_id
1 'polypeptide(L)'
;MSKLVIGKEEWCSFKELGLPAIKARIDSGAKTSSLHAFNIQIVKEGDERYAHFDIHPVQNNRKVVQSCRALVVARRTVRSSSGNEEKRYVVITPVTIGDETWEIEVTLTNRDAMGYRMLLGREAMRDRVLIDPDSSFCLGEISEQEVEKNYREAKPNENGLKILVLASNKDLYSNQRILEAAAERGHDVQFANISQCYMNICSSEPEIYYRGGESLSSYDAVIPRIRPSMTYYGCALTRQFQALGAFCLNDSVAIARSRDKLRSLQFLARNGIPIPKTGFANSPSDTEALIKSVGGAPTVVKLLEGTQGKGVVLANTMKAAESVINAFKSLKVNILVQEFIKEADGKDIRCFVIDGKVVGSIERKAAEGEFRANLHLGGTASSIKITAEERKIAINAAKAMSLKVAGVDIIRSKDGPKVLEVNSS
;
A
#
# COMPACT_ATOMS: atom_id res chain seq x y z
N MET A 1 28.55 -34.89 -20.76
CA MET A 1 27.39 -34.24 -21.38
C MET A 1 27.75 -32.80 -21.64
N SER A 2 27.43 -32.24 -22.81
CA SER A 2 27.57 -30.80 -23.04
C SER A 2 26.58 -30.07 -22.15
N LYS A 3 27.03 -28.99 -21.50
CA LYS A 3 26.13 -28.12 -20.74
C LYS A 3 25.34 -27.23 -21.69
N LEU A 4 24.07 -26.99 -21.38
CA LEU A 4 23.19 -26.07 -22.09
C LEU A 4 23.70 -24.63 -21.92
N VAL A 5 23.89 -23.89 -23.01
CA VAL A 5 24.30 -22.48 -22.95
C VAL A 5 23.05 -21.61 -22.94
N ILE A 6 22.93 -20.75 -21.91
CA ILE A 6 21.79 -19.84 -21.75
C ILE A 6 22.27 -18.41 -21.52
N GLY A 7 21.43 -17.42 -21.84
CA GLY A 7 21.69 -16.02 -21.60
C GLY A 7 21.41 -15.56 -20.17
N LYS A 8 21.48 -14.24 -19.94
CA LYS A 8 21.04 -13.61 -18.68
C LYS A 8 19.53 -13.69 -18.43
N GLU A 9 18.76 -13.94 -19.49
CA GLU A 9 17.31 -14.12 -19.50
C GLU A 9 16.93 -15.25 -20.45
N GLU A 10 15.96 -16.06 -20.05
CA GLU A 10 15.45 -17.17 -20.86
C GLU A 10 13.95 -17.37 -20.69
N TRP A 11 13.36 -18.05 -21.67
CA TRP A 11 12.02 -18.60 -21.56
C TRP A 11 12.07 -19.99 -20.91
N CYS A 12 11.21 -20.19 -19.91
CA CYS A 12 11.02 -21.49 -19.28
C CYS A 12 9.55 -21.92 -19.42
N SER A 13 9.29 -23.22 -19.33
CA SER A 13 7.93 -23.74 -19.17
C SER A 13 7.82 -24.67 -17.95
N PHE A 14 6.65 -24.65 -17.32
CA PHE A 14 6.26 -25.55 -16.24
C PHE A 14 4.92 -26.18 -16.61
N LYS A 15 4.99 -27.31 -17.33
CA LYS A 15 3.79 -28.00 -17.85
C LYS A 15 2.82 -28.40 -16.74
N GLU A 16 3.35 -28.89 -15.61
CA GLU A 16 2.53 -29.29 -14.45
C GLU A 16 1.81 -28.12 -13.77
N LEU A 17 2.32 -26.90 -13.91
CA LEU A 17 1.71 -25.69 -13.38
C LEU A 17 0.81 -24.97 -14.40
N GLY A 18 0.68 -25.49 -15.62
CA GLY A 18 -0.04 -24.82 -16.70
C GLY A 18 0.65 -23.55 -17.20
N LEU A 19 1.99 -23.48 -17.10
CA LEU A 19 2.78 -22.34 -17.54
C LEU A 19 3.57 -22.70 -18.80
N PRO A 20 2.99 -22.60 -20.01
CA PRO A 20 3.67 -22.92 -21.26
C PRO A 20 4.86 -21.99 -21.56
N ALA A 21 4.87 -20.76 -21.05
CA ALA A 21 5.97 -19.82 -21.26
C ALA A 21 6.04 -18.76 -20.15
N ILE A 22 7.13 -18.72 -19.39
CA ILE A 22 7.39 -17.69 -18.39
C ILE A 22 8.83 -17.18 -18.54
N LYS A 23 8.98 -15.85 -18.58
CA LYS A 23 10.30 -15.20 -18.71
C LYS A 23 11.03 -15.27 -17.36
N ALA A 24 12.16 -15.95 -17.35
CA ALA A 24 13.03 -16.11 -16.20
C ALA A 24 14.27 -15.23 -16.33
N ARG A 25 14.64 -14.57 -15.23
CA ARG A 25 15.98 -14.02 -15.10
C ARG A 25 16.91 -15.07 -14.51
N ILE A 26 18.06 -15.22 -15.13
CA ILE A 26 19.10 -16.15 -14.71
C ILE A 26 19.95 -15.47 -13.64
N ASP A 27 19.98 -16.04 -12.44
CA ASP A 27 20.62 -15.43 -11.28
C ASP A 27 21.54 -16.44 -10.59
N SER A 28 22.82 -16.41 -10.97
CA SER A 28 23.83 -17.26 -10.35
C SER A 28 24.17 -16.86 -8.90
N GLY A 29 23.80 -15.65 -8.48
CA GLY A 29 23.94 -15.19 -7.08
C GLY A 29 22.87 -15.79 -6.17
N ALA A 30 21.67 -16.07 -6.71
CA ALA A 30 20.60 -16.74 -5.99
C ALA A 30 20.91 -18.24 -5.80
N LYS A 31 20.89 -18.71 -4.55
CA LYS A 31 21.02 -20.14 -4.26
C LYS A 31 19.84 -20.93 -4.84
N THR A 32 18.63 -20.50 -4.52
CA THR A 32 17.37 -21.19 -4.82
C THR A 32 16.55 -20.39 -5.84
N SER A 33 15.87 -21.08 -6.75
CA SER A 33 14.92 -20.46 -7.68
C SER A 33 13.70 -19.89 -6.95
N SER A 34 13.05 -18.89 -7.56
CA SER A 34 11.82 -18.31 -7.03
C SER A 34 10.81 -18.02 -8.12
N LEU A 35 9.57 -18.39 -7.88
CA LEU A 35 8.45 -18.15 -8.79
C LEU A 35 7.46 -17.19 -8.14
N HIS A 36 6.98 -16.24 -8.95
CA HIS A 36 5.93 -15.32 -8.58
C HIS A 36 4.67 -16.13 -8.21
N ALA A 37 4.13 -15.87 -7.03
CA ALA A 37 2.92 -16.50 -6.55
C ALA A 37 2.17 -15.53 -5.63
N PHE A 38 0.86 -15.47 -5.78
CA PHE A 38 -0.06 -14.76 -4.89
C PHE A 38 -1.26 -15.67 -4.56
N ASN A 39 -2.11 -15.23 -3.63
CA ASN A 39 -3.23 -16.02 -3.11
C ASN A 39 -2.83 -17.45 -2.63
N ILE A 40 -1.62 -17.62 -2.09
CA ILE A 40 -1.12 -18.94 -1.69
C ILE A 40 -1.96 -19.50 -0.52
N GLN A 41 -2.69 -20.58 -0.79
CA GLN A 41 -3.46 -21.35 0.16
C GLN A 41 -2.85 -22.74 0.32
N ILE A 42 -2.72 -23.21 1.55
CA ILE A 42 -2.23 -24.56 1.82
C ILE A 42 -3.40 -25.46 2.18
N VAL A 43 -3.59 -26.50 1.38
CA VAL A 43 -4.60 -27.53 1.60
C VAL A 43 -3.87 -28.81 2.00
N LYS A 44 -4.34 -29.46 3.05
CA LYS A 44 -3.85 -30.77 3.48
C LYS A 44 -4.73 -31.84 2.84
N GLU A 45 -4.13 -32.75 2.09
CA GLU A 45 -4.81 -33.87 1.44
C GLU A 45 -4.09 -35.16 1.86
N GLY A 46 -4.71 -35.95 2.72
CA GLY A 46 -4.02 -37.08 3.36
C GLY A 46 -2.85 -36.60 4.23
N ASP A 47 -1.66 -37.17 4.02
CA ASP A 47 -0.41 -36.77 4.70
C ASP A 47 0.37 -35.68 3.96
N GLU A 48 -0.05 -35.34 2.74
CA GLU A 48 0.61 -34.36 1.90
C GLU A 48 0.01 -32.96 2.06
N ARG A 49 0.80 -31.95 1.69
CA ARG A 49 0.37 -30.55 1.68
C ARG A 49 0.53 -29.98 0.28
N TYR A 50 -0.54 -29.43 -0.25
CA TYR A 50 -0.56 -28.79 -1.56
C TYR A 50 -0.69 -27.28 -1.41
N ALA A 51 0.14 -26.54 -2.16
CA ALA A 51 -0.03 -25.12 -2.36
C ALA A 51 -0.93 -24.91 -3.56
N HIS A 52 -2.06 -24.24 -3.34
CA HIS A 52 -2.89 -23.66 -4.37
C HIS A 52 -2.55 -22.17 -4.44
N PHE A 53 -2.17 -21.67 -5.60
CA PHE A 53 -1.70 -20.30 -5.74
C PHE A 53 -1.93 -19.79 -7.15
N ASP A 54 -1.99 -18.48 -7.28
CA ASP A 54 -2.15 -17.80 -8.56
C ASP A 54 -0.84 -17.16 -9.00
N ILE A 55 -0.64 -17.05 -10.30
CA ILE A 55 0.54 -16.43 -10.93
C ILE A 55 0.07 -15.47 -12.02
N HIS A 56 0.72 -14.31 -12.11
CA HIS A 56 0.77 -13.49 -13.32
C HIS A 56 1.96 -13.92 -14.18
N PRO A 57 1.78 -14.75 -15.23
CA PRO A 57 2.89 -15.32 -15.99
C PRO A 57 3.51 -14.32 -16.98
N VAL A 58 2.73 -13.34 -17.43
CA VAL A 58 3.15 -12.30 -18.37
C VAL A 58 3.78 -11.13 -17.62
N GLN A 59 4.90 -10.62 -18.13
CA GLN A 59 5.57 -9.46 -17.53
C GLN A 59 4.68 -8.23 -17.66
N ASN A 60 4.62 -7.40 -16.61
CA ASN A 60 3.82 -6.17 -16.56
C ASN A 60 2.30 -6.33 -16.86
N ASN A 61 1.78 -7.56 -17.00
CA ASN A 61 0.37 -7.84 -17.22
C ASN A 61 -0.19 -8.67 -16.07
N ARG A 62 -1.20 -8.12 -15.38
CA ARG A 62 -1.87 -8.75 -14.24
C ARG A 62 -3.30 -9.20 -14.53
N LYS A 63 -3.79 -8.97 -15.75
CA LYS A 63 -5.11 -9.45 -16.18
C LYS A 63 -5.09 -10.96 -16.45
N VAL A 64 -3.93 -11.45 -16.86
CA VAL A 64 -3.68 -12.87 -17.04
C VAL A 64 -3.35 -13.47 -15.68
N VAL A 65 -4.19 -14.43 -15.26
CA VAL A 65 -4.01 -15.18 -14.02
C VAL A 65 -4.02 -16.66 -14.35
N GLN A 66 -2.95 -17.36 -13.96
CA GLN A 66 -2.87 -18.82 -14.01
C GLN A 66 -2.94 -19.36 -12.59
N SER A 67 -3.97 -20.14 -12.29
CA SER A 67 -4.06 -20.89 -11.04
C SER A 67 -3.25 -22.17 -11.14
N CYS A 68 -2.42 -22.40 -10.13
CA CYS A 68 -1.46 -23.49 -10.05
C CYS A 68 -1.68 -24.30 -8.77
N ARG A 69 -1.33 -25.59 -8.84
CA ARG A 69 -1.33 -26.50 -7.70
C ARG A 69 0.00 -27.25 -7.69
N ALA A 70 0.69 -27.27 -6.55
CA ALA A 70 1.97 -27.97 -6.42
C ALA A 70 2.16 -28.55 -5.02
N LEU A 71 2.89 -29.67 -4.93
CA LEU A 71 3.23 -30.30 -3.66
C LEU A 71 4.23 -29.43 -2.87
N VAL A 72 3.95 -29.21 -1.59
CA VAL A 72 4.81 -28.46 -0.68
C VAL A 72 5.75 -29.42 0.04
N VAL A 73 7.04 -29.33 -0.26
CA VAL A 73 8.07 -30.20 0.32
C VAL A 73 8.74 -29.57 1.54
N ALA A 74 8.76 -28.23 1.64
CA ALA A 74 9.39 -27.54 2.75
C ALA A 74 8.88 -26.10 2.95
N ARG A 75 9.33 -25.47 4.03
CA ARG A 75 9.32 -24.01 4.21
C ARG A 75 10.74 -23.54 4.47
N ARG A 76 11.17 -22.51 3.74
CA ARG A 76 12.54 -21.98 3.81
C ARG A 76 12.50 -20.50 4.15
N THR A 77 13.33 -20.07 5.10
CA THR A 77 13.57 -18.64 5.34
C THR A 77 14.55 -18.15 4.28
N VAL A 78 14.12 -17.20 3.45
CA VAL A 78 14.92 -16.58 2.40
C VAL A 78 15.19 -15.14 2.80
N ARG A 79 16.48 -14.76 2.83
CA ARG A 79 16.91 -13.38 3.07
C ARG A 79 17.15 -12.69 1.73
N SER A 80 16.50 -11.56 1.49
CA SER A 80 16.72 -10.74 0.30
C SER A 80 18.08 -10.02 0.36
N SER A 81 18.56 -9.57 -0.80
CA SER A 81 19.74 -8.68 -0.88
C SER A 81 19.54 -7.37 -0.10
N SER A 82 18.30 -6.95 0.13
CA SER A 82 17.92 -5.81 0.97
C SER A 82 17.87 -6.10 2.48
N GLY A 83 18.21 -7.32 2.91
CA GLY A 83 18.28 -7.70 4.33
C GLY A 83 16.95 -8.15 4.95
N ASN A 84 15.85 -8.14 4.19
CA ASN A 84 14.55 -8.61 4.68
C ASN A 84 14.49 -10.14 4.66
N GLU A 85 13.91 -10.74 5.70
CA GLU A 85 13.69 -12.18 5.77
C GLU A 85 12.22 -12.53 5.53
N GLU A 86 11.99 -13.55 4.70
CA GLU A 86 10.67 -14.05 4.38
C GLU A 86 10.63 -15.58 4.49
N LYS A 87 9.59 -16.13 5.12
CA LYS A 87 9.34 -17.58 5.13
C LYS A 87 8.52 -17.97 3.91
N ARG A 88 9.13 -18.69 2.97
CA ARG A 88 8.52 -19.09 1.70
C ARG A 88 8.23 -20.59 1.68
N TYR A 89 7.14 -20.97 1.01
CA TYR A 89 6.87 -22.38 0.71
C TYR A 89 7.80 -22.84 -0.42
N VAL A 90 8.30 -24.06 -0.33
CA VAL A 90 9.11 -24.70 -1.36
C VAL A 90 8.27 -25.78 -2.03
N VAL A 91 8.20 -25.72 -3.35
CA VAL A 91 7.54 -26.72 -4.19
C VAL A 91 8.55 -27.34 -5.14
N ILE A 92 8.29 -28.58 -5.57
CA ILE A 92 9.06 -29.24 -6.62
C ILE A 92 8.21 -29.24 -7.88
N THR A 93 8.81 -28.89 -9.01
CA THR A 93 8.17 -28.93 -10.32
C THR A 93 9.25 -29.15 -11.39
N PRO A 94 8.96 -29.88 -12.47
CA PRO A 94 9.84 -29.94 -13.62
C PRO A 94 9.84 -28.60 -14.36
N VAL A 95 11.03 -28.08 -14.64
CA VAL A 95 11.24 -26.95 -15.54
C VAL A 95 11.72 -27.46 -16.88
N THR A 96 11.19 -26.90 -17.96
CA THR A 96 11.71 -27.11 -19.32
C THR A 96 12.38 -25.82 -19.80
N ILE A 97 13.62 -25.93 -20.29
CA ILE A 97 14.41 -24.84 -20.88
C ILE A 97 15.01 -25.35 -22.18
N GLY A 98 14.65 -24.73 -23.32
CA GLY A 98 14.88 -25.34 -24.63
C GLY A 98 14.23 -26.72 -24.71
N ASP A 99 15.01 -27.73 -25.07
CA ASP A 99 14.55 -29.12 -25.18
C ASP A 99 14.81 -29.96 -23.91
N GLU A 100 15.48 -29.40 -22.90
CA GLU A 100 15.82 -30.12 -21.67
C GLU A 100 14.77 -29.90 -20.59
N THR A 101 14.43 -30.97 -19.85
CA THR A 101 13.50 -30.92 -18.71
C THR A 101 14.08 -31.62 -17.50
N TRP A 102 14.01 -30.98 -16.33
CA TRP A 102 14.45 -31.57 -15.07
C TRP A 102 13.72 -30.96 -13.86
N GLU A 103 13.69 -31.70 -12.75
CA GLU A 103 13.06 -31.25 -11.51
C GLU A 103 13.88 -30.17 -10.79
N ILE A 104 13.20 -29.14 -10.29
CA ILE A 104 13.81 -28.07 -9.50
C ILE A 104 12.98 -27.74 -8.25
N GLU A 105 13.67 -27.33 -7.19
CA GLU A 105 13.02 -26.67 -6.05
C GLU A 105 12.77 -25.20 -6.36
N VAL A 106 11.55 -24.75 -6.11
CA VAL A 106 11.12 -23.37 -6.34
C VAL A 106 10.48 -22.81 -5.09
N THR A 107 10.92 -21.63 -4.68
CA THR A 107 10.26 -20.87 -3.60
C THR A 107 9.12 -20.02 -4.14
N LEU A 108 7.95 -20.11 -3.51
CA LEU A 108 6.79 -19.29 -3.86
C LEU A 108 6.83 -17.95 -3.11
N THR A 109 6.77 -16.84 -3.84
CA THR A 109 6.82 -15.48 -3.26
C THR A 109 6.10 -14.48 -4.14
N ASN A 110 5.50 -13.44 -3.54
CA ASN A 110 4.98 -12.34 -4.34
C ASN A 110 6.14 -11.50 -4.90
N ARG A 111 6.32 -11.54 -6.22
CA ARG A 111 7.33 -10.79 -6.97
C ARG A 111 6.78 -9.62 -7.80
N ASP A 112 5.59 -9.11 -7.49
CA ASP A 112 4.93 -8.03 -8.25
C ASP A 112 5.75 -6.73 -8.36
N ALA A 113 6.56 -6.43 -7.35
CA ALA A 113 7.45 -5.28 -7.33
C ALA A 113 8.83 -5.57 -7.93
N MET A 114 9.09 -6.82 -8.36
CA MET A 114 10.38 -7.29 -8.84
C MET A 114 10.24 -7.66 -10.31
N GLY A 115 10.92 -6.97 -11.22
CA GLY A 115 10.66 -7.02 -12.67
C GLY A 115 10.69 -8.39 -13.39
N TYR A 116 10.98 -9.50 -12.71
CA TYR A 116 10.84 -10.85 -13.27
C TYR A 116 9.94 -11.73 -12.40
N ARG A 117 8.96 -12.37 -13.06
CA ARG A 117 8.05 -13.36 -12.49
C ARG A 117 8.74 -14.67 -12.10
N MET A 118 9.88 -15.00 -12.71
CA MET A 118 10.69 -16.18 -12.38
C MET A 118 12.17 -15.79 -12.21
N LEU A 119 12.82 -16.34 -11.19
CA LEU A 119 14.28 -16.35 -11.05
C LEU A 119 14.77 -17.80 -11.05
N LEU A 120 15.73 -18.09 -11.91
CA LEU A 120 16.42 -19.38 -11.92
C LEU A 120 17.73 -19.27 -11.13
N GLY A 121 17.81 -19.97 -10.00
CA GLY A 121 18.97 -19.98 -9.10
C GLY A 121 20.01 -21.05 -9.43
N ARG A 122 21.19 -20.96 -8.80
CA ARG A 122 22.30 -21.90 -9.04
C ARG A 122 21.96 -23.36 -8.79
N GLU A 123 21.13 -23.70 -7.80
CA GLU A 123 20.78 -25.11 -7.54
C GLU A 123 20.02 -25.74 -8.70
N ALA A 124 19.17 -24.97 -9.40
CA ALA A 124 18.47 -25.44 -10.59
C ALA A 124 19.40 -25.62 -11.80
N MET A 125 20.49 -24.86 -11.88
CA MET A 125 21.40 -24.82 -13.02
C MET A 125 22.63 -25.74 -12.88
N ARG A 126 22.91 -26.19 -11.65
CA ARG A 126 24.14 -26.90 -11.30
C ARG A 126 24.36 -28.11 -12.22
N ASP A 127 25.57 -28.21 -12.76
CA ASP A 127 26.03 -29.29 -13.64
C ASP A 127 25.27 -29.46 -14.97
N ARG A 128 24.32 -28.56 -15.27
CA ARG A 128 23.48 -28.59 -16.48
C ARG A 128 23.74 -27.43 -17.42
N VAL A 129 24.04 -26.26 -16.87
CA VAL A 129 23.99 -24.98 -17.60
C VAL A 129 25.33 -24.24 -17.58
N LEU A 130 25.63 -23.53 -18.68
CA LEU A 130 26.61 -22.46 -18.79
C LEU A 130 25.88 -21.15 -19.09
N ILE A 131 26.25 -20.06 -18.41
CA ILE A 131 25.59 -18.75 -18.55
C ILE A 131 26.47 -17.84 -19.38
N ASP A 132 25.96 -17.34 -20.50
CA ASP A 132 26.50 -16.21 -21.24
C ASP A 132 25.89 -14.91 -20.69
N PRO A 133 26.67 -14.05 -20.01
CA PRO A 133 26.16 -12.83 -19.42
C PRO A 133 25.85 -11.73 -20.44
N ASP A 134 26.39 -11.81 -21.66
CA ASP A 134 26.20 -10.78 -22.70
C ASP A 134 24.91 -11.03 -23.50
N SER A 135 24.57 -12.31 -23.70
CA SER A 135 23.41 -12.75 -24.46
C SER A 135 22.11 -12.84 -23.64
N SER A 136 20.96 -12.82 -24.33
CA SER A 136 19.63 -13.15 -23.82
C SER A 136 18.94 -14.09 -24.81
N PHE A 137 18.06 -14.97 -24.32
CA PHE A 137 17.23 -15.85 -25.17
C PHE A 137 18.05 -16.72 -26.11
N CYS A 138 19.15 -17.31 -25.63
CA CYS A 138 20.06 -18.13 -26.43
C CYS A 138 19.36 -19.36 -27.03
N LEU A 139 18.23 -19.76 -26.45
CA LEU A 139 17.44 -20.92 -26.86
C LEU A 139 16.16 -20.54 -27.62
N GLY A 140 16.04 -19.28 -28.02
CA GLY A 140 14.90 -18.75 -28.77
C GLY A 140 14.12 -17.71 -28.00
N GLU A 141 13.60 -16.73 -28.74
CA GLU A 141 12.79 -15.64 -28.19
C GLU A 141 11.31 -15.87 -28.57
N ILE A 142 10.44 -15.74 -27.57
CA ILE A 142 8.99 -15.73 -27.76
C ILE A 142 8.52 -14.28 -27.67
N SER A 143 7.75 -13.81 -28.65
CA SER A 143 7.21 -12.45 -28.61
C SER A 143 6.16 -12.30 -27.50
N GLU A 144 6.01 -11.09 -26.95
CA GLU A 144 5.02 -10.85 -25.88
C GLU A 144 3.58 -11.21 -26.32
N GLN A 145 3.24 -10.96 -27.58
CA GLN A 145 1.93 -11.30 -28.15
C GLN A 145 1.68 -12.81 -28.21
N GLU A 146 2.71 -13.61 -28.49
CA GLU A 146 2.60 -15.07 -28.49
C GLU A 146 2.46 -15.61 -27.07
N VAL A 147 3.17 -15.03 -26.11
CA VAL A 147 3.04 -15.39 -24.69
C VAL A 147 1.63 -15.08 -24.19
N GLU A 148 1.08 -13.91 -24.51
CA GLU A 148 -0.28 -13.55 -24.13
C GLU A 148 -1.32 -14.51 -24.70
N LYS A 149 -1.16 -14.96 -25.95
CA LYS A 149 -2.05 -15.98 -26.56
C LYS A 149 -1.98 -17.34 -25.88
N ASN A 150 -0.86 -17.66 -25.24
CA ASN A 150 -0.69 -18.91 -24.50
C ASN A 150 -1.48 -18.94 -23.18
N TYR A 151 -1.98 -17.79 -22.73
CA TYR A 151 -2.75 -17.68 -21.51
C TYR A 151 -4.13 -17.11 -21.76
N ARG A 152 -5.10 -17.46 -20.92
CA ARG A 152 -6.44 -16.88 -20.96
C ARG A 152 -6.51 -15.73 -19.97
N GLU A 153 -7.16 -14.62 -20.36
CA GLU A 153 -7.53 -13.59 -19.39
C GLU A 153 -8.44 -14.22 -18.32
N ALA A 154 -8.27 -13.79 -17.07
CA ALA A 154 -9.20 -14.17 -16.02
C ALA A 154 -10.60 -13.68 -16.42
N LYS A 155 -11.56 -14.60 -16.56
CA LYS A 155 -12.95 -14.20 -16.81
C LYS A 155 -13.47 -13.42 -15.58
N PRO A 156 -14.18 -12.31 -15.78
CA PRO A 156 -14.92 -11.67 -14.70
C PRO A 156 -15.81 -12.72 -14.02
N ASN A 157 -15.83 -12.73 -12.69
CA ASN A 157 -16.66 -13.65 -11.94
C ASN A 157 -18.14 -13.28 -12.19
N GLU A 158 -19.00 -14.26 -12.47
CA GLU A 158 -20.45 -14.02 -12.63
C GLU A 158 -21.08 -13.38 -11.37
N ASN A 159 -20.47 -13.58 -10.20
CA ASN A 159 -20.84 -12.95 -8.92
C ASN A 159 -19.94 -11.75 -8.55
N GLY A 160 -19.20 -11.19 -9.51
CA GLY A 160 -18.32 -10.06 -9.28
C GLY A 160 -19.09 -8.77 -9.00
N LEU A 161 -18.70 -8.05 -7.94
CA LEU A 161 -19.22 -6.71 -7.66
C LEU A 161 -18.79 -5.71 -8.75
N LYS A 162 -19.64 -4.71 -8.99
CA LYS A 162 -19.29 -3.47 -9.71
C LYS A 162 -18.66 -2.47 -8.74
N ILE A 163 -17.36 -2.23 -8.89
CA ILE A 163 -16.56 -1.39 -8.01
C ILE A 163 -16.08 -0.15 -8.76
N LEU A 164 -16.34 1.04 -8.21
CA LEU A 164 -15.78 2.28 -8.73
C LEU A 164 -14.61 2.77 -7.88
N VAL A 165 -13.45 2.99 -8.50
CA VAL A 165 -12.34 3.74 -7.89
C VAL A 165 -12.51 5.22 -8.26
N LEU A 166 -12.85 6.04 -7.26
CA LEU A 166 -13.11 7.46 -7.42
C LEU A 166 -11.90 8.28 -6.96
N ALA A 167 -11.07 8.76 -7.90
CA ALA A 167 -9.82 9.44 -7.59
C ALA A 167 -9.48 10.57 -8.58
N SER A 168 -8.32 11.23 -8.43
CA SER A 168 -7.89 12.29 -9.36
C SER A 168 -6.94 11.83 -10.47
N ASN A 169 -6.22 10.72 -10.28
CA ASN A 169 -5.23 10.22 -11.24
C ASN A 169 -5.21 8.70 -11.21
N LYS A 170 -5.46 8.06 -12.36
CA LYS A 170 -5.51 6.60 -12.51
C LYS A 170 -4.13 5.96 -12.35
N ASP A 171 -3.09 6.66 -12.77
CA ASP A 171 -1.73 6.11 -12.94
C ASP A 171 -0.90 6.12 -11.65
N LEU A 172 -1.48 6.59 -10.54
CA LEU A 172 -0.83 6.46 -9.24
C LEU A 172 -0.82 5.00 -8.81
N TYR A 173 0.35 4.53 -8.34
CA TYR A 173 0.57 3.14 -7.91
C TYR A 173 -0.57 2.56 -7.05
N SER A 174 -1.02 3.30 -6.03
CA SER A 174 -2.09 2.82 -5.14
C SER A 174 -3.42 2.61 -5.86
N ASN A 175 -3.75 3.47 -6.83
CA ASN A 175 -5.02 3.35 -7.59
C ASN A 175 -4.93 2.20 -8.60
N GLN A 176 -3.80 2.07 -9.30
CA GLN A 176 -3.53 0.91 -10.16
C GLN A 176 -3.62 -0.39 -9.37
N ARG A 177 -3.00 -0.47 -8.19
CA ARG A 177 -3.07 -1.65 -7.32
C ARG A 177 -4.46 -2.00 -6.86
N ILE A 178 -5.32 -1.02 -6.58
CA ILE A 178 -6.72 -1.28 -6.21
C ILE A 178 -7.49 -1.84 -7.41
N LEU A 179 -7.34 -1.24 -8.59
CA LEU A 179 -7.97 -1.70 -9.83
C LEU A 179 -7.55 -3.14 -10.15
N GLU A 180 -6.24 -3.40 -10.16
CA GLU A 180 -5.69 -4.72 -10.40
C GLU A 180 -6.16 -5.74 -9.35
N ALA A 181 -6.10 -5.42 -8.06
CA ALA A 181 -6.52 -6.35 -7.00
C ALA A 181 -8.02 -6.68 -7.03
N ALA A 182 -8.85 -5.76 -7.51
CA ALA A 182 -10.28 -6.00 -7.72
C ALA A 182 -10.51 -6.91 -8.94
N ALA A 183 -9.83 -6.64 -10.06
CA ALA A 183 -9.90 -7.46 -11.27
C ALA A 183 -9.36 -8.89 -11.02
N GLU A 184 -8.25 -9.03 -10.28
CA GLU A 184 -7.67 -10.29 -9.82
C GLU A 184 -8.67 -11.15 -9.01
N ARG A 185 -9.67 -10.52 -8.38
CA ARG A 185 -10.75 -11.18 -7.61
C ARG A 185 -12.02 -11.38 -8.43
N GLY A 186 -11.99 -11.05 -9.72
CA GLY A 186 -13.10 -11.19 -10.65
C GLY A 186 -14.19 -10.13 -10.51
N HIS A 187 -13.90 -8.97 -9.90
CA HIS A 187 -14.84 -7.85 -9.84
C HIS A 187 -14.78 -7.00 -11.12
N ASP A 188 -15.92 -6.44 -11.54
CA ASP A 188 -15.97 -5.41 -12.57
C ASP A 188 -15.54 -4.08 -11.94
N VAL A 189 -14.40 -3.56 -12.36
CA VAL A 189 -13.79 -2.40 -11.71
C VAL A 189 -13.54 -1.28 -12.70
N GLN A 190 -14.03 -0.10 -12.37
CA GLN A 190 -13.91 1.10 -13.19
C GLN A 190 -13.22 2.22 -12.43
N PHE A 191 -12.69 3.19 -13.18
CA PHE A 191 -12.05 4.38 -12.64
C PHE A 191 -12.83 5.61 -13.08
N ALA A 192 -13.22 6.47 -12.14
CA ALA A 192 -13.77 7.79 -12.44
C ALA A 192 -12.89 8.88 -11.85
N ASN A 193 -12.57 9.88 -12.68
CA ASN A 193 -11.94 11.10 -12.20
C ASN A 193 -12.97 11.98 -11.47
N ILE A 194 -12.68 12.30 -10.19
CA ILE A 194 -13.52 13.15 -9.36
C ILE A 194 -13.89 14.47 -10.07
N SER A 195 -12.95 15.13 -10.75
CA SER A 195 -13.20 16.44 -11.37
C SER A 195 -14.05 16.38 -12.64
N GLN A 196 -14.25 15.19 -13.19
CA GLN A 196 -15.05 14.96 -14.40
C GLN A 196 -16.46 14.45 -14.06
N CYS A 197 -16.74 14.17 -12.78
CA CYS A 197 -18.05 13.77 -12.32
C CYS A 197 -18.91 15.00 -12.00
N TYR A 198 -20.20 14.95 -12.31
CA TYR A 198 -21.21 15.91 -11.86
C TYR A 198 -22.47 15.15 -11.41
N MET A 199 -23.37 15.79 -10.67
CA MET A 199 -24.53 15.13 -10.07
C MET A 199 -25.78 15.97 -10.23
N ASN A 200 -26.91 15.29 -10.42
CA ASN A 200 -28.24 15.88 -10.31
C ASN A 200 -28.83 15.49 -8.96
N ILE A 201 -29.24 16.49 -8.18
CA ILE A 201 -29.84 16.29 -6.87
C ILE A 201 -31.35 16.47 -7.03
N CYS A 202 -32.08 15.36 -7.11
CA CYS A 202 -33.53 15.32 -7.17
C CYS A 202 -34.08 14.41 -6.08
N SER A 203 -35.33 14.64 -5.65
CA SER A 203 -36.00 13.84 -4.62
C SER A 203 -36.45 12.47 -5.11
N SER A 204 -36.71 12.30 -6.41
CA SER A 204 -37.18 11.05 -7.00
C SER A 204 -36.04 10.18 -7.52
N GLU A 205 -35.12 10.77 -8.28
CA GLU A 205 -34.04 10.07 -8.98
C GLU A 205 -32.73 10.88 -8.85
N PRO A 206 -31.98 10.69 -7.74
CA PRO A 206 -30.61 11.19 -7.66
C PRO A 206 -29.74 10.49 -8.71
N GLU A 207 -28.84 11.23 -9.35
CA GLU A 207 -27.96 10.65 -10.38
C GLU A 207 -26.55 11.24 -10.30
N ILE A 208 -25.58 10.46 -10.77
CA ILE A 208 -24.19 10.89 -10.95
C ILE A 208 -23.83 10.61 -12.39
N TYR A 209 -23.15 11.56 -13.01
CA TYR A 209 -22.71 11.49 -14.39
C TYR A 209 -21.21 11.67 -14.49
N TYR A 210 -20.62 11.02 -15.48
CA TYR A 210 -19.28 11.29 -15.95
C TYR A 210 -19.32 12.21 -17.17
N ARG A 211 -18.25 12.97 -17.38
CA ARG A 211 -18.10 13.83 -18.57
C ARG A 211 -18.38 13.01 -19.83
N GLY A 212 -19.28 13.53 -20.66
CA GLY A 212 -19.79 12.83 -21.85
C GLY A 212 -21.22 12.32 -21.67
N GLY A 213 -21.81 12.45 -20.48
CA GLY A 213 -23.21 12.11 -20.21
C GLY A 213 -23.41 10.66 -19.76
N GLU A 214 -22.34 9.90 -19.53
CA GLU A 214 -22.41 8.54 -19.03
C GLU A 214 -22.91 8.53 -17.57
N SER A 215 -23.96 7.76 -17.30
CA SER A 215 -24.51 7.61 -15.94
C SER A 215 -23.62 6.68 -15.11
N LEU A 216 -23.23 7.13 -13.93
CA LEU A 216 -22.46 6.38 -12.92
C LEU A 216 -23.35 5.83 -11.80
N SER A 217 -24.64 5.64 -12.06
CA SER A 217 -25.63 5.44 -10.99
C SER A 217 -25.75 4.01 -10.46
N SER A 218 -24.97 3.05 -10.98
CA SER A 218 -25.07 1.62 -10.63
C SER A 218 -23.70 1.03 -10.27
N TYR A 219 -23.36 1.09 -8.98
CA TYR A 219 -22.18 0.43 -8.41
C TYR A 219 -22.52 -0.19 -7.06
N ASP A 220 -22.00 -1.39 -6.80
CA ASP A 220 -22.15 -2.05 -5.50
C ASP A 220 -21.23 -1.41 -4.46
N ALA A 221 -20.05 -0.96 -4.88
CA ALA A 221 -19.08 -0.32 -4.00
C ALA A 221 -18.30 0.82 -4.68
N VAL A 222 -17.90 1.80 -3.89
CA VAL A 222 -17.05 2.93 -4.31
C VAL A 222 -15.87 3.06 -3.35
N ILE A 223 -14.66 3.14 -3.91
CA ILE A 223 -13.41 3.37 -3.17
C ILE A 223 -12.94 4.81 -3.42
N PRO A 224 -13.38 5.80 -2.62
CA PRO A 224 -12.92 7.18 -2.73
C PRO A 224 -11.45 7.34 -2.32
N ARG A 225 -10.64 7.87 -3.23
CA ARG A 225 -9.22 8.21 -3.05
C ARG A 225 -9.04 9.71 -3.23
N ILE A 226 -9.59 10.46 -2.26
CA ILE A 226 -9.77 11.92 -2.36
C ILE A 226 -8.52 12.65 -1.85
N ARG A 227 -7.86 13.38 -2.75
CA ARG A 227 -6.77 14.31 -2.39
C ARG A 227 -7.30 15.47 -1.54
N PRO A 228 -6.52 16.04 -0.61
CA PRO A 228 -7.08 17.02 0.34
C PRO A 228 -7.66 18.28 -0.32
N SER A 229 -7.10 18.74 -1.45
CA SER A 229 -7.63 19.91 -2.19
C SER A 229 -9.02 19.69 -2.80
N MET A 230 -9.49 18.45 -2.88
CA MET A 230 -10.79 18.07 -3.44
C MET A 230 -11.74 17.54 -2.36
N THR A 231 -11.41 17.71 -1.07
CA THR A 231 -12.14 17.06 0.03
C THR A 231 -13.64 17.35 -0.02
N TYR A 232 -14.02 18.62 -0.19
CA TYR A 232 -15.42 19.02 -0.23
C TYR A 232 -16.17 18.32 -1.38
N TYR A 233 -15.69 18.48 -2.62
CA TYR A 233 -16.35 17.94 -3.80
C TYR A 233 -16.32 16.40 -3.84
N GLY A 234 -15.19 15.78 -3.47
CA GLY A 234 -15.07 14.34 -3.38
C GLY A 234 -15.99 13.73 -2.32
N CYS A 235 -16.14 14.37 -1.17
CA CYS A 235 -17.09 13.92 -0.13
C CYS A 235 -18.54 14.10 -0.59
N ALA A 236 -18.85 15.16 -1.34
CA ALA A 236 -20.19 15.36 -1.92
C ALA A 236 -20.55 14.23 -2.89
N LEU A 237 -19.66 13.87 -3.82
CA LEU A 237 -19.84 12.74 -4.72
C LEU A 237 -19.96 11.42 -3.96
N THR A 238 -19.07 11.18 -2.99
CA THR A 238 -19.12 9.96 -2.16
C THR A 238 -20.47 9.85 -1.46
N ARG A 239 -20.97 10.93 -0.86
CA ARG A 239 -22.28 10.96 -0.20
C ARG A 239 -23.44 10.70 -1.18
N GLN A 240 -23.32 11.18 -2.42
CA GLN A 240 -24.29 10.89 -3.46
C GLN A 240 -24.30 9.40 -3.82
N PHE A 241 -23.13 8.77 -3.97
CA PHE A 241 -23.03 7.31 -4.16
C PHE A 241 -23.64 6.53 -2.99
N GLN A 242 -23.43 6.99 -1.75
CA GLN A 242 -24.07 6.39 -0.57
C GLN A 242 -25.61 6.50 -0.64
N ALA A 243 -26.14 7.64 -1.11
CA ALA A 243 -27.58 7.84 -1.28
C ALA A 243 -28.17 6.91 -2.36
N LEU A 244 -27.37 6.53 -3.36
CA LEU A 244 -27.71 5.52 -4.38
C LEU A 244 -27.60 4.08 -3.88
N GLY A 245 -27.21 3.86 -2.62
CA GLY A 245 -27.09 2.53 -2.01
C GLY A 245 -25.72 1.87 -2.18
N ALA A 246 -24.76 2.52 -2.83
CA ALA A 246 -23.41 1.97 -2.98
C ALA A 246 -22.66 1.96 -1.64
N PHE A 247 -21.90 0.89 -1.39
CA PHE A 247 -21.01 0.82 -0.24
C PHE A 247 -19.75 1.68 -0.45
N CYS A 248 -19.52 2.71 0.37
CA CYS A 248 -18.34 3.58 0.24
C CYS A 248 -17.22 3.25 1.24
N LEU A 249 -15.99 3.08 0.74
CA LEU A 249 -14.81 2.73 1.52
C LEU A 249 -13.69 3.78 1.38
N ASN A 250 -13.58 4.79 2.25
CA ASN A 250 -14.37 5.07 3.46
C ASN A 250 -15.62 5.93 3.18
N ASP A 251 -16.46 6.11 4.19
CA ASP A 251 -17.63 7.01 4.10
C ASP A 251 -17.23 8.49 4.08
N SER A 252 -18.11 9.32 3.51
CA SER A 252 -17.87 10.76 3.33
C SER A 252 -17.66 11.53 4.65
N VAL A 253 -18.35 11.13 5.73
CA VAL A 253 -18.28 11.80 7.04
C VAL A 253 -16.96 11.49 7.73
N ALA A 254 -16.51 10.24 7.70
CA ALA A 254 -15.23 9.79 8.25
C ALA A 254 -14.06 10.41 7.48
N ILE A 255 -14.15 10.48 6.14
CA ILE A 255 -13.15 11.17 5.32
C ILE A 255 -13.05 12.63 5.73
N ALA A 256 -14.16 13.38 5.73
CA ALA A 256 -14.16 14.78 6.11
C ALA A 256 -13.61 15.00 7.53
N ARG A 257 -14.01 14.15 8.50
CA ARG A 257 -13.52 14.21 9.89
C ARG A 257 -12.01 13.99 9.98
N SER A 258 -11.46 13.05 9.21
CA SER A 258 -10.02 12.77 9.21
C SER A 258 -9.17 13.88 8.59
N ARG A 259 -9.74 14.70 7.69
CA ARG A 259 -9.05 15.79 7.02
C ARG A 259 -8.91 17.04 7.88
N ASP A 260 -9.80 17.21 8.85
CA ASP A 260 -9.72 18.25 9.87
C ASP A 260 -8.85 17.77 11.04
N LYS A 261 -7.62 18.27 11.10
CA LYS A 261 -6.62 17.89 12.12
C LYS A 261 -7.10 18.19 13.54
N LEU A 262 -7.71 19.37 13.76
CA LEU A 262 -8.18 19.76 15.10
C LEU A 262 -9.32 18.83 15.53
N ARG A 263 -10.33 18.68 14.66
CA ARG A 263 -11.47 17.82 14.94
C ARG A 263 -11.02 16.37 15.16
N SER A 264 -10.11 15.87 14.35
CA SER A 264 -9.53 14.52 14.50
C SER A 264 -8.89 14.35 15.89
N LEU A 265 -8.01 15.26 16.30
CA LEU A 265 -7.37 15.22 17.62
C LEU A 265 -8.38 15.31 18.78
N GLN A 266 -9.39 16.18 18.67
CA GLN A 266 -10.46 16.27 19.67
C GLN A 266 -11.25 14.97 19.78
N PHE A 267 -11.56 14.31 18.65
CA PHE A 267 -12.23 13.02 18.64
C PHE A 267 -11.37 11.91 19.27
N LEU A 268 -10.08 11.87 18.97
CA LEU A 268 -9.15 10.91 19.58
C LEU A 268 -9.08 11.11 21.10
N ALA A 269 -8.87 12.35 21.55
CA ALA A 269 -8.82 12.69 22.96
C ALA A 269 -10.12 12.34 23.70
N ARG A 270 -11.29 12.64 23.11
CA ARG A 270 -12.61 12.30 23.68
C ARG A 270 -12.82 10.79 23.86
N ASN A 271 -12.18 9.97 23.01
CA ASN A 271 -12.24 8.52 23.08
C ASN A 271 -11.10 7.91 23.93
N GLY A 272 -10.36 8.72 24.70
CA GLY A 272 -9.28 8.26 25.57
C GLY A 272 -8.05 7.76 24.82
N ILE A 273 -7.87 8.16 23.56
CA ILE A 273 -6.73 7.75 22.74
C ILE A 273 -5.58 8.72 23.02
N PRO A 274 -4.39 8.22 23.43
CA PRO A 274 -3.26 9.10 23.73
C PRO A 274 -2.83 9.89 22.49
N ILE A 275 -2.72 11.21 22.65
CA ILE A 275 -2.19 12.15 21.66
C ILE A 275 -1.14 13.04 22.36
N PRO A 276 -0.19 13.66 21.63
CA PRO A 276 0.69 14.67 22.22
C PRO A 276 -0.13 15.85 22.76
N LYS A 277 0.34 16.49 23.85
CA LYS A 277 -0.35 17.67 24.39
C LYS A 277 -0.45 18.73 23.30
N THR A 278 -1.67 19.14 22.99
CA THR A 278 -1.95 20.02 21.85
C THR A 278 -2.81 21.19 22.29
N GLY A 279 -2.29 22.40 22.07
CA GLY A 279 -3.00 23.66 22.19
C GLY A 279 -3.49 24.12 20.82
N PHE A 280 -4.65 24.77 20.80
CA PHE A 280 -5.22 25.35 19.60
C PHE A 280 -5.57 26.81 19.88
N ALA A 281 -5.22 27.70 18.96
CA ALA A 281 -5.57 29.10 19.07
C ALA A 281 -5.85 29.73 17.71
N ASN A 282 -6.78 30.69 17.71
CA ASN A 282 -6.96 31.65 16.63
C ASN A 282 -6.43 32.99 17.13
N SER A 283 -5.38 33.49 16.49
CA SER A 283 -4.81 34.82 16.79
C SER A 283 -4.65 35.10 18.29
N PRO A 284 -3.96 34.23 19.08
CA PRO A 284 -3.93 34.35 20.53
C PRO A 284 -3.34 35.69 20.95
N SER A 285 -3.98 36.44 21.86
CA SER A 285 -3.33 37.61 22.46
C SER A 285 -2.16 37.19 23.36
N ASP A 286 -2.29 36.06 24.04
CA ASP A 286 -1.28 35.48 24.92
C ASP A 286 -0.63 34.21 24.32
N THR A 287 0.43 34.41 23.53
CA THR A 287 1.21 33.32 22.93
C THR A 287 1.98 32.52 24.00
N GLU A 288 2.41 33.18 25.07
CA GLU A 288 3.28 32.60 26.09
C GLU A 288 2.51 31.54 26.88
N ALA A 289 1.29 31.86 27.31
CA ALA A 289 0.40 30.93 27.99
C ALA A 289 0.08 29.70 27.12
N LEU A 290 -0.15 29.90 25.81
CA LEU A 290 -0.41 28.81 24.88
C LEU A 290 0.77 27.83 24.81
N ILE A 291 2.00 28.32 24.66
CA ILE A 291 3.19 27.45 24.60
C ILE A 291 3.42 26.75 25.94
N LYS A 292 3.23 27.45 27.07
CA LYS A 292 3.34 26.84 28.42
C LYS A 292 2.29 25.74 28.63
N SER A 293 1.08 25.90 28.10
CA SER A 293 -0.01 24.93 28.24
C SER A 293 0.33 23.55 27.64
N VAL A 294 1.23 23.49 26.66
CA VAL A 294 1.68 22.23 26.04
C VAL A 294 3.00 21.70 26.58
N GLY A 295 3.56 22.36 27.60
CA GLY A 295 4.82 21.96 28.25
C GLY A 295 6.04 22.83 27.93
N GLY A 296 5.88 23.93 27.19
CA GLY A 296 6.99 24.82 26.84
C GLY A 296 7.75 24.40 25.57
N ALA A 297 8.91 25.01 25.34
CA ALA A 297 9.80 24.64 24.25
C ALA A 297 10.75 23.48 24.66
N PRO A 298 11.14 22.59 23.73
CA PRO A 298 10.81 22.60 22.30
C PRO A 298 9.36 22.23 22.00
N THR A 299 8.76 22.88 20.99
CA THR A 299 7.36 22.66 20.59
C THR A 299 7.21 22.66 19.07
N VAL A 300 6.19 21.97 18.57
CA VAL A 300 5.83 21.91 17.15
C VAL A 300 4.66 22.84 16.88
N VAL A 301 4.85 23.82 16.00
CA VAL A 301 3.80 24.73 15.53
C VAL A 301 3.30 24.23 14.17
N LYS A 302 1.99 23.97 14.06
CA LYS A 302 1.36 23.45 12.84
C LYS A 302 0.26 24.39 12.36
N LEU A 303 0.27 24.70 11.06
CA LEU A 303 -0.85 25.33 10.38
C LEU A 303 -1.92 24.29 10.04
N LEU A 304 -3.19 24.65 10.28
CA LEU A 304 -4.32 23.82 9.86
C LEU A 304 -4.45 23.80 8.33
N GLU A 305 -4.19 24.93 7.70
CA GLU A 305 -4.20 25.09 6.25
C GLU A 305 -2.88 24.59 5.64
N GLY A 306 -2.93 23.47 4.92
CA GLY A 306 -1.76 22.90 4.25
C GLY A 306 -1.77 21.37 4.21
N THR A 307 -1.18 20.82 3.15
CA THR A 307 -0.97 19.38 2.95
C THR A 307 0.53 19.07 2.93
N GLN A 308 0.91 17.81 3.18
CA GLN A 308 2.29 17.31 3.00
C GLN A 308 3.37 18.00 3.87
N GLY A 309 3.03 18.42 5.09
CA GLY A 309 4.03 18.95 6.04
C GLY A 309 4.51 20.38 5.78
N LYS A 310 3.99 21.06 4.76
CA LYS A 310 4.11 22.52 4.61
C LYS A 310 3.34 23.17 5.75
N GLY A 311 4.01 24.01 6.55
CA GLY A 311 3.44 24.66 7.72
C GLY A 311 3.59 23.89 9.04
N VAL A 312 4.51 22.92 9.14
CA VAL A 312 4.92 22.30 10.42
C VAL A 312 6.33 22.77 10.75
N VAL A 313 6.50 23.46 11.87
CA VAL A 313 7.77 24.08 12.29
C VAL A 313 8.13 23.59 13.69
N LEU A 314 9.37 23.14 13.88
CA LEU A 314 9.94 22.88 15.21
C LEU A 314 10.55 24.16 15.76
N ALA A 315 10.05 24.60 16.91
CA ALA A 315 10.60 25.73 17.64
C ALA A 315 11.37 25.24 18.86
N ASN A 316 12.70 25.34 18.82
CA ASN A 316 13.59 24.83 19.86
C ASN A 316 13.60 25.69 21.13
N THR A 317 13.19 26.96 21.05
CA THR A 317 13.18 27.91 22.17
C THR A 317 11.84 28.62 22.26
N MET A 318 11.54 29.15 23.45
CA MET A 318 10.32 29.93 23.69
C MET A 318 10.21 31.11 22.72
N LYS A 319 11.29 31.88 22.57
CA LYS A 319 11.37 33.01 21.64
C LYS A 319 11.13 32.58 20.19
N ALA A 320 11.70 31.45 19.76
CA ALA A 320 11.46 30.95 18.40
C ALA A 320 9.99 30.56 18.19
N ALA A 321 9.35 29.92 19.17
CA ALA A 321 7.94 29.56 19.10
C ALA A 321 7.05 30.80 19.03
N GLU A 322 7.34 31.81 19.86
CA GLU A 322 6.65 33.10 19.84
C GLU A 322 6.80 33.81 18.49
N SER A 323 8.01 33.87 17.94
CA SER A 323 8.27 34.47 16.63
C SER A 323 7.46 33.79 15.53
N VAL A 324 7.44 32.45 15.50
CA VAL A 324 6.69 31.68 14.50
C VAL A 324 5.18 31.91 14.64
N ILE A 325 4.66 31.84 15.87
CA ILE A 325 3.23 32.06 16.13
C ILE A 325 2.83 33.49 15.75
N ASN A 326 3.62 34.50 16.13
CA ASN A 326 3.35 35.90 15.79
C ASN A 326 3.42 36.15 14.27
N ALA A 327 4.36 35.52 13.58
CA ALA A 327 4.43 35.56 12.11
C ALA A 327 3.17 34.96 11.47
N PHE A 328 2.59 33.91 12.05
CA PHE A 328 1.34 33.33 11.55
C PHE A 328 0.09 34.13 11.95
N LYS A 329 0.11 34.87 13.07
CA LYS A 329 -1.00 35.77 13.44
C LYS A 329 -1.28 36.83 12.37
N SER A 330 -0.24 37.38 11.74
CA SER A 330 -0.41 38.39 10.68
C SER A 330 -1.18 37.85 9.46
N LEU A 331 -1.12 36.52 9.25
CA LEU A 331 -1.86 35.82 8.20
C LEU A 331 -3.31 35.48 8.59
N LYS A 332 -3.72 35.77 9.84
CA LYS A 332 -5.06 35.46 10.39
C LYS A 332 -5.44 33.98 10.26
N VAL A 333 -4.45 33.09 10.35
CA VAL A 333 -4.65 31.64 10.25
C VAL A 333 -4.76 30.99 11.64
N ASN A 334 -5.45 29.86 11.69
CA ASN A 334 -5.56 29.03 12.88
C ASN A 334 -4.28 28.21 13.11
N ILE A 335 -3.83 28.13 14.37
CA ILE A 335 -2.54 27.52 14.74
C ILE A 335 -2.76 26.40 15.76
N LEU A 336 -2.11 25.27 15.54
CA LEU A 336 -1.92 24.21 16.52
C LEU A 336 -0.50 24.29 17.09
N VAL A 337 -0.37 24.25 18.41
CA VAL A 337 0.92 24.15 19.10
C VAL A 337 0.93 22.81 19.81
N GLN A 338 1.99 22.02 19.67
CA GLN A 338 2.02 20.64 20.13
C GLN A 338 3.35 20.31 20.82
N GLU A 339 3.29 19.52 21.88
CA GLU A 339 4.45 18.92 22.55
C GLU A 339 5.39 18.26 21.54
N PHE A 340 6.69 18.54 21.64
CA PHE A 340 7.70 17.86 20.83
C PHE A 340 8.21 16.60 21.55
N ILE A 341 8.02 15.44 20.94
CA ILE A 341 8.47 14.14 21.48
C ILE A 341 9.91 13.89 21.04
N LYS A 342 10.88 14.42 21.79
CA LYS A 342 12.31 14.38 21.43
C LYS A 342 12.87 12.95 21.40
N GLU A 343 12.41 12.10 22.31
CA GLU A 343 12.84 10.71 22.45
C GLU A 343 12.47 9.82 21.27
N ALA A 344 11.56 10.27 20.40
CA ALA A 344 11.23 9.56 19.18
C ALA A 344 12.37 9.62 18.15
N ASP A 345 13.35 10.52 18.32
CA ASP A 345 14.55 10.60 17.48
C ASP A 345 14.23 10.70 15.98
N GLY A 346 13.22 11.52 15.64
CA GLY A 346 12.77 11.71 14.25
C GLY A 346 12.14 10.46 13.63
N LYS A 347 11.63 9.53 14.45
CA LYS A 347 10.96 8.31 13.98
C LYS A 347 9.47 8.33 14.31
N ASP A 348 8.69 7.76 13.41
CA ASP A 348 7.30 7.43 13.67
C ASP A 348 6.92 6.09 13.05
N ILE A 349 5.78 5.56 13.48
CA ILE A 349 5.24 4.28 13.04
C ILE A 349 3.96 4.55 12.27
N ARG A 350 3.91 4.10 11.01
CA ARG A 350 2.70 4.10 10.20
C ARG A 350 2.06 2.72 10.28
N CYS A 351 0.91 2.64 10.93
CA CYS A 351 0.08 1.43 10.98
C CYS A 351 -1.01 1.49 9.90
N PHE A 352 -1.08 0.49 9.03
CA PHE A 352 -2.16 0.33 8.07
C PHE A 352 -3.26 -0.54 8.67
N VAL A 353 -4.41 0.06 8.94
CA VAL A 353 -5.58 -0.58 9.53
C VAL A 353 -6.62 -0.85 8.43
N ILE A 354 -7.08 -2.09 8.32
CA ILE A 354 -8.20 -2.50 7.46
C ILE A 354 -9.20 -3.28 8.32
N ASP A 355 -10.43 -2.79 8.38
CA ASP A 355 -11.57 -3.35 9.10
C ASP A 355 -11.22 -3.85 10.51
N GLY A 356 -10.61 -2.97 11.31
CA GLY A 356 -10.25 -3.26 12.70
C GLY A 356 -9.01 -4.15 12.88
N LYS A 357 -8.23 -4.42 11.83
CA LYS A 357 -6.97 -5.17 11.90
C LYS A 357 -5.81 -4.35 11.35
N VAL A 358 -4.68 -4.32 12.06
CA VAL A 358 -3.42 -3.78 11.51
C VAL A 358 -2.82 -4.82 10.57
N VAL A 359 -2.88 -4.56 9.26
CA VAL A 359 -2.41 -5.47 8.20
C VAL A 359 -0.95 -5.23 7.81
N GLY A 360 -0.38 -4.08 8.18
CA GLY A 360 1.02 -3.75 7.93
C GLY A 360 1.47 -2.57 8.78
N SER A 361 2.77 -2.50 9.05
CA SER A 361 3.39 -1.41 9.80
C SER A 361 4.78 -1.13 9.29
N ILE A 362 5.11 0.15 9.14
CA ILE A 362 6.45 0.61 8.82
C ILE A 362 6.91 1.62 9.87
N GLU A 363 8.19 1.60 10.19
CA GLU A 363 8.86 2.72 10.85
C GLU A 363 9.38 3.64 9.77
N ARG A 364 9.10 4.94 9.90
CA ARG A 364 9.71 5.96 9.06
C ARG A 364 10.74 6.71 9.89
N LYS A 365 11.88 7.01 9.31
CA LYS A 365 12.95 7.80 9.94
C LYS A 365 13.22 9.04 9.10
N ALA A 366 13.23 10.20 9.75
CA ALA A 366 13.57 11.47 9.12
C ALA A 366 15.00 11.47 8.55
N ALA A 367 15.22 12.30 7.52
CA ALA A 367 16.55 12.56 6.99
C ALA A 367 17.43 13.31 8.02
N GLU A 368 18.73 13.32 7.82
CA GLU A 368 19.65 14.06 8.70
C GLU A 368 19.29 15.56 8.73
N GLY A 369 19.18 16.14 9.92
CA GLY A 369 18.74 17.53 10.11
C GLY A 369 17.23 17.77 9.99
N GLU A 370 16.43 16.74 9.69
CA GLU A 370 14.97 16.82 9.61
C GLU A 370 14.34 16.07 10.80
N PHE A 371 13.25 16.60 11.36
CA PHE A 371 12.51 15.93 12.46
C PHE A 371 11.25 15.21 11.96
N ARG A 372 10.81 15.52 10.74
CA ARG A 372 9.63 14.93 10.11
C ARG A 372 10.01 13.67 9.36
N ALA A 373 9.44 12.54 9.74
CA ALA A 373 9.71 11.23 9.15
C ALA A 373 8.97 10.97 7.81
N ASN A 374 8.42 12.00 7.17
CA ASN A 374 7.66 11.80 5.95
C ASN A 374 8.55 11.36 4.77
N LEU A 375 8.14 10.32 4.03
CA LEU A 375 8.90 9.77 2.90
C LEU A 375 9.11 10.79 1.77
N HIS A 376 8.13 11.67 1.52
CA HIS A 376 8.25 12.72 0.52
C HIS A 376 9.25 13.83 0.89
N LEU A 377 9.74 13.86 2.13
CA LEU A 377 10.80 14.76 2.61
C LEU A 377 12.17 14.06 2.67
N GLY A 378 12.32 12.91 1.99
CA GLY A 378 13.58 12.15 2.00
C GLY A 378 13.74 11.21 3.19
N GLY A 379 12.69 11.00 3.99
CA GLY A 379 12.69 9.99 5.04
C GLY A 379 12.84 8.56 4.47
N THR A 380 13.39 7.66 5.27
CA THR A 380 13.52 6.23 4.94
C THR A 380 12.41 5.43 5.62
N ALA A 381 12.01 4.30 5.02
CA ALA A 381 11.05 3.36 5.60
C ALA A 381 11.67 1.99 5.81
N SER A 382 11.35 1.36 6.94
CA SER A 382 11.67 -0.03 7.23
C SER A 382 10.45 -0.77 7.79
N SER A 383 10.38 -2.08 7.59
CA SER A 383 9.34 -2.90 8.21
C SER A 383 9.59 -2.97 9.71
N ILE A 384 8.54 -2.83 10.52
CA ILE A 384 8.64 -2.92 11.98
C ILE A 384 7.56 -3.81 12.56
N LYS A 385 7.93 -4.61 13.57
CA LYS A 385 6.98 -5.34 14.41
C LYS A 385 6.51 -4.43 15.55
N ILE A 386 5.25 -4.02 15.49
CA ILE A 386 4.62 -3.19 16.52
C ILE A 386 4.25 -4.00 17.77
N THR A 387 4.18 -3.30 18.91
CA THR A 387 3.75 -3.86 20.20
C THR A 387 2.23 -4.13 20.23
N ALA A 388 1.76 -4.87 21.23
CA ALA A 388 0.33 -5.11 21.42
C ALA A 388 -0.43 -3.80 21.72
N GLU A 389 0.21 -2.88 22.46
CA GLU A 389 -0.35 -1.57 22.80
C GLU A 389 -0.47 -0.67 21.56
N GLU A 390 0.58 -0.57 20.75
CA GLU A 390 0.58 0.19 19.49
C GLU A 390 -0.51 -0.32 18.54
N ARG A 391 -0.66 -1.64 18.43
CA ARG A 391 -1.72 -2.27 17.64
C ARG A 391 -3.10 -1.90 18.14
N LYS A 392 -3.33 -1.98 19.46
CA LYS A 392 -4.61 -1.63 20.08
C LYS A 392 -4.96 -0.16 19.85
N ILE A 393 -4.00 0.74 20.03
CA ILE A 393 -4.18 2.18 19.80
C ILE A 393 -4.49 2.46 18.33
N ALA A 394 -3.77 1.85 17.38
CA ALA A 394 -4.05 2.02 15.96
C ALA A 394 -5.49 1.60 15.59
N ILE A 395 -5.93 0.43 16.08
CA ILE A 395 -7.29 -0.07 15.82
C ILE A 395 -8.34 0.86 16.45
N ASN A 396 -8.12 1.28 17.70
CA ASN A 396 -9.04 2.18 18.40
C ASN A 396 -9.11 3.57 17.74
N ALA A 397 -7.99 4.09 17.22
CA ALA A 397 -7.94 5.35 16.50
C ALA A 397 -8.73 5.31 15.19
N ALA A 398 -8.52 4.25 14.38
CA ALA A 398 -9.32 4.06 13.17
C ALA A 398 -10.82 3.93 13.49
N LYS A 399 -11.16 3.16 14.54
CA LYS A 399 -12.55 2.98 15.01
C LYS A 399 -13.19 4.28 15.49
N ALA A 400 -12.50 5.08 16.30
CA ALA A 400 -12.98 6.37 16.81
C ALA A 400 -13.27 7.36 15.67
N MET A 401 -12.51 7.26 14.58
CA MET A 401 -12.69 8.06 13.37
C MET A 401 -13.72 7.47 12.40
N SER A 402 -14.31 6.31 12.71
CA SER A 402 -15.23 5.56 11.84
C SER A 402 -14.59 5.18 10.50
N LEU A 403 -13.28 5.02 10.45
CA LEU A 403 -12.55 4.63 9.23
C LEU A 403 -12.37 3.11 9.19
N LYS A 404 -12.79 2.51 8.08
CA LYS A 404 -12.58 1.09 7.76
C LYS A 404 -11.19 0.84 7.20
N VAL A 405 -10.67 1.76 6.40
CA VAL A 405 -9.27 1.74 5.94
C VAL A 405 -8.60 3.02 6.43
N ALA A 406 -7.52 2.89 7.19
CA ALA A 406 -6.81 4.05 7.73
C ALA A 406 -5.30 3.82 7.81
N GLY A 407 -4.55 4.89 7.59
CA GLY A 407 -3.16 4.98 8.03
C GLY A 407 -3.08 5.74 9.35
N VAL A 408 -2.66 5.08 10.42
CA VAL A 408 -2.50 5.69 11.74
C VAL A 408 -1.03 5.92 12.02
N ASP A 409 -0.67 7.18 12.25
CA ASP A 409 0.70 7.59 12.54
C ASP A 409 0.87 7.65 14.07
N ILE A 410 1.80 6.88 14.60
CA ILE A 410 2.08 6.73 16.03
C ILE A 410 3.52 7.16 16.30
N ILE A 411 3.71 7.89 17.40
CA ILE A 411 5.02 8.24 17.92
C ILE A 411 5.24 7.55 19.27
N ARG A 412 6.43 7.00 19.50
CA ARG A 412 6.82 6.46 20.80
C ARG A 412 7.29 7.60 21.69
N SER A 413 6.67 7.73 22.87
CA SER A 413 7.10 8.65 23.92
C SER A 413 7.45 7.88 25.19
N LYS A 414 8.10 8.55 26.15
CA LYS A 414 8.43 7.96 27.46
C LYS A 414 7.21 7.47 28.23
N ASP A 415 6.08 8.15 28.05
CA ASP A 415 4.80 7.83 28.71
C ASP A 415 3.92 6.89 27.86
N GLY A 416 4.50 6.26 26.84
CA GLY A 416 3.81 5.32 25.94
C GLY A 416 3.59 5.86 24.51
N PRO A 417 3.01 5.03 23.63
CA PRO A 417 2.68 5.41 22.25
C PRO A 417 1.55 6.45 22.17
N LYS A 418 1.75 7.50 21.36
CA LYS A 418 0.79 8.59 21.11
C LYS A 418 0.43 8.64 19.62
N VAL A 419 -0.83 8.91 19.29
CA VAL A 419 -1.29 9.09 17.90
C VAL A 419 -1.00 10.51 17.43
N LEU A 420 -0.33 10.63 16.29
CA LEU A 420 -0.04 11.91 15.62
C LEU A 420 -1.15 12.31 14.64
N GLU A 421 -1.59 11.36 13.81
CA GLU A 421 -2.56 11.59 12.74
C GLU A 421 -3.28 10.28 12.37
N VAL A 422 -4.52 10.41 11.88
CA VAL A 422 -5.27 9.31 11.26
C VAL A 422 -5.69 9.72 9.87
N ASN A 423 -5.19 9.02 8.86
CA ASN A 423 -5.36 9.32 7.45
C ASN A 423 -6.37 8.37 6.80
N SER A 424 -7.37 8.92 6.10
CA SER A 424 -8.44 8.16 5.43
C SER A 424 -8.10 7.66 4.03
N SER A 425 -7.02 8.15 3.41
CA SER A 425 -6.61 7.76 2.07
C SER A 425 -5.12 7.88 1.89
#